data_AF-A0A1E3YLL1-F1
#
_entry.id   AF-A0A1E3YLL1-F1
#
_cell.length_a   1.000
_cell.length_b   1.000
_cell.length_c   1.000
_cell.angle_alpha   90.00
_cell.angle_beta   90.00
_cell.angle_gamma   90.00
#
_symmetry.space_group_name_H-M   'P 1'
#
loop_
_entity.id
_entity.type
_entity.pdbx_description
1 polymer ?
#
loop_
_entity_poly.entity_id
_entity_poly.type
_entity_poly.pdbx_seq_one_letter_code
_entity_poly.pdbx_strand_id
1 'polypeptide(L)'
;MTSLRFILTPACLAVGLCIASLAAQAQTTKAPKVQLWMDVSTGTMAGMPEMDSLPGGGGMLGGLMGGMGGGAQGRAGGGNTSYGHARAMSIMPPRVIDIALHNTLRPGVEASQAIPPGMRMGESLPLIPPRAQPTQTEPGEVPQEYQQHQPKGRILLYWGCGATVRAGQPRVIDLARAKATDYAQAFAGRAVPDRGPRVGPAYALYPNERNQVSLSRDSTLVGEHQVRGDGVPASMKFTLGAAQDLMPAIDLRTTGKPQDSMGTSWQPVRNARAYYLHAMSQNGDDLIMWSSAETPDTGMGLFDYLSPATIDRWLKERVLLQPETTQCAIPQGIFAGGGRDATPMLRMMAYGGESHIVHPPRPADPKAAWEPEWAVRVRVKSHTMAMLGEEMQGRRGGMGAAPPTASGGAYSSGMGGAPTGQQPAGDGGAESGNAGNVVNPVNLLRGILGR
;
A
#
# COMPACT_ATOMS: atom_id res chain seq x y z
N MET A 1 -74.27 55.07 -25.40
CA MET A 1 -73.76 55.26 -26.77
C MET A 1 -72.26 55.46 -26.59
N THR A 2 -71.34 54.58 -26.99
CA THR A 2 -71.15 53.95 -28.30
C THR A 2 -70.23 52.73 -28.11
N SER A 3 -70.45 51.67 -28.89
CA SER A 3 -69.70 50.40 -28.86
C SER A 3 -68.61 50.36 -29.96
N LEU A 4 -67.79 49.29 -29.94
CA LEU A 4 -66.84 48.80 -30.99
C LEU A 4 -65.44 49.44 -30.99
N ARG A 5 -64.31 48.79 -31.32
CA ARG A 5 -63.98 47.43 -31.83
C ARG A 5 -62.46 47.18 -31.68
N PHE A 6 -62.10 45.89 -31.67
CA PHE A 6 -60.75 45.29 -31.80
C PHE A 6 -59.92 45.78 -33.02
N ILE A 7 -58.58 45.67 -32.93
CA ILE A 7 -57.67 45.01 -33.91
C ILE A 7 -56.24 44.87 -33.31
N LEU A 8 -55.62 43.70 -33.56
CA LEU A 8 -54.27 43.26 -33.18
C LEU A 8 -53.15 43.90 -34.04
N THR A 9 -51.93 44.03 -33.50
CA THR A 9 -50.69 43.37 -34.00
C THR A 9 -49.47 43.63 -33.09
N PRO A 10 -48.42 42.76 -33.11
CA PRO A 10 -47.43 42.59 -32.04
C PRO A 10 -46.12 43.36 -32.29
N ALA A 11 -45.44 43.77 -31.22
CA ALA A 11 -44.05 44.23 -31.28
C ALA A 11 -43.21 43.47 -30.24
N CYS A 12 -42.34 42.61 -30.74
CA CYS A 12 -41.28 41.94 -30.00
C CYS A 12 -40.32 42.96 -29.40
N LEU A 13 -40.06 42.87 -28.10
CA LEU A 13 -38.86 43.44 -27.47
C LEU A 13 -38.18 42.35 -26.65
N ALA A 14 -37.08 41.85 -27.21
CA ALA A 14 -36.18 40.90 -26.58
C ALA A 14 -35.41 41.58 -25.44
N VAL A 15 -35.61 41.11 -24.22
CA VAL A 15 -34.77 41.46 -23.07
C VAL A 15 -33.56 40.54 -23.09
N GLY A 16 -32.43 41.07 -23.54
CA GLY A 16 -31.13 40.39 -23.48
C GLY A 16 -30.64 40.32 -22.03
N LEU A 17 -30.77 39.14 -21.40
CA LEU A 17 -30.01 38.80 -20.20
C LEU A 17 -28.56 38.55 -20.61
N CYS A 18 -27.68 39.49 -20.26
CA CYS A 18 -26.24 39.29 -20.29
C CYS A 18 -25.85 38.23 -19.25
N ILE A 19 -25.72 36.98 -19.68
CA ILE A 19 -25.03 35.94 -18.92
C ILE A 19 -23.53 36.23 -19.08
N ALA A 20 -22.97 37.02 -18.16
CA ALA A 20 -21.53 37.08 -17.97
C ALA A 20 -21.08 35.74 -17.40
N SER A 21 -20.70 34.82 -18.28
CA SER A 21 -19.98 33.61 -17.92
C SER A 21 -18.62 34.01 -17.32
N LEU A 22 -18.47 33.89 -16.01
CA LEU A 22 -17.15 33.74 -15.40
C LEU A 22 -16.58 32.40 -15.87
N ALA A 23 -16.05 32.37 -17.09
CA ALA A 23 -15.10 31.33 -17.47
C ALA A 23 -13.85 31.56 -16.60
N ALA A 24 -13.65 30.70 -15.60
CA ALA A 24 -12.36 30.57 -14.95
C ALA A 24 -11.34 30.29 -16.05
N GLN A 25 -10.51 31.29 -16.41
CA GLN A 25 -9.53 31.16 -17.47
C GLN A 25 -8.46 30.17 -17.02
N ALA A 26 -8.54 28.94 -17.53
CA ALA A 26 -7.56 27.92 -17.25
C ALA A 26 -6.25 28.25 -17.99
N GLN A 27 -5.15 28.35 -17.23
CA GLN A 27 -3.81 28.53 -17.77
C GLN A 27 -3.48 27.44 -18.79
N THR A 28 -2.89 27.79 -19.94
CA THR A 28 -2.43 26.79 -20.91
C THR A 28 -1.22 26.05 -20.33
N THR A 29 -1.41 24.79 -19.94
CA THR A 29 -0.36 23.96 -19.31
C THR A 29 0.04 22.79 -20.20
N LYS A 30 1.34 22.64 -20.48
CA LYS A 30 1.89 21.41 -21.08
C LYS A 30 2.29 20.40 -20.00
N ALA A 31 2.34 19.13 -20.37
CA ALA A 31 2.87 18.10 -19.48
C ALA A 31 4.40 18.23 -19.36
N PRO A 32 4.98 17.97 -18.16
CA PRO A 32 6.42 17.92 -17.98
C PRO A 32 7.06 16.88 -18.90
N LYS A 33 8.22 17.22 -19.48
CA LYS A 33 8.99 16.34 -20.37
C LYS A 33 9.63 15.19 -19.61
N VAL A 34 10.05 15.44 -18.36
CA VAL A 34 10.62 14.42 -17.48
C VAL A 34 9.85 14.37 -16.17
N GLN A 35 9.45 13.16 -15.75
CA GLN A 35 8.64 12.96 -14.55
C GLN A 35 9.26 11.88 -13.66
N LEU A 36 9.44 12.20 -12.37
CA LEU A 36 9.91 11.28 -11.35
C LEU A 36 8.81 11.00 -10.34
N TRP A 37 8.59 9.74 -10.02
CA TRP A 37 7.74 9.30 -8.92
C TRP A 37 8.59 8.61 -7.87
N MET A 38 8.36 8.95 -6.60
CA MET A 38 8.98 8.31 -5.45
C MET A 38 7.87 7.90 -4.48
N ASP A 39 7.69 6.60 -4.30
CA ASP A 39 6.73 6.03 -3.35
C ASP A 39 7.47 5.34 -2.22
N VAL A 40 7.27 5.84 -1.01
CA VAL A 40 8.05 5.47 0.16
C VAL A 40 7.11 4.87 1.20
N SER A 41 7.38 3.63 1.57
CA SER A 41 6.54 2.89 2.52
C SER A 41 7.39 2.34 3.65
N THR A 42 6.95 2.58 4.88
CA THR A 42 7.46 1.89 6.06
C THR A 42 6.47 0.80 6.44
N GLY A 43 6.88 -0.46 6.29
CA GLY A 43 6.13 -1.62 6.70
C GLY A 43 6.70 -2.24 7.98
N THR A 44 5.83 -2.64 8.90
CA THR A 44 6.20 -3.45 10.08
C THR A 44 5.15 -4.51 10.44
N MET A 45 5.53 -5.41 11.35
CA MET A 45 4.60 -6.20 12.17
C MET A 45 4.63 -5.62 13.59
N ALA A 46 3.46 -5.39 14.17
CA ALA A 46 3.34 -4.98 15.57
C ALA A 46 4.01 -6.03 16.47
N GLY A 47 4.66 -5.59 17.55
CA GLY A 47 5.33 -6.45 18.51
C GLY A 47 6.62 -7.14 18.02
N MET A 48 6.96 -7.06 16.73
CA MET A 48 8.23 -7.53 16.20
C MET A 48 9.19 -6.35 16.04
N PRO A 49 10.47 -6.48 16.45
CA PRO A 49 11.46 -5.45 16.12
C PRO A 49 11.59 -5.34 14.60
N GLU A 50 11.80 -4.11 14.10
CA GLU A 50 12.20 -3.90 12.72
C GLU A 50 13.48 -4.68 12.45
N MET A 51 13.40 -5.67 11.55
CA MET A 51 14.60 -6.28 11.02
C MET A 51 15.07 -5.41 9.86
N ASP A 52 16.14 -4.64 10.08
CA ASP A 52 16.83 -3.98 8.99
C ASP A 52 17.15 -5.07 7.95
N SER A 53 16.71 -4.85 6.71
CA SER A 53 16.90 -5.78 5.60
C SER A 53 18.40 -6.00 5.41
N LEU A 54 18.93 -7.06 6.00
CA LEU A 54 20.33 -7.43 5.82
C LEU A 54 20.54 -7.74 4.34
N PRO A 55 21.52 -7.10 3.66
CA PRO A 55 21.91 -7.47 2.31
C PRO A 55 22.31 -8.95 2.32
N GLY A 56 21.52 -9.81 1.66
CA GLY A 56 21.77 -11.25 1.61
C GLY A 56 21.27 -12.09 2.79
N GLY A 57 20.69 -11.50 3.85
CA GLY A 57 20.17 -12.24 5.02
C GLY A 57 18.67 -12.55 4.98
N GLY A 58 17.87 -11.69 4.32
CA GLY A 58 16.41 -11.87 4.21
C GLY A 58 15.98 -13.06 3.35
N GLY A 59 16.85 -13.54 2.45
CA GLY A 59 16.60 -14.73 1.65
C GLY A 59 16.78 -16.05 2.42
N MET A 60 17.62 -16.06 3.47
CA MET A 60 17.94 -17.29 4.18
C MET A 60 16.89 -17.62 5.25
N LEU A 61 16.38 -16.60 5.97
CA LEU A 61 15.28 -16.80 6.92
C LEU A 61 13.92 -16.95 6.21
N GLY A 62 13.70 -16.24 5.09
CA GLY A 62 12.54 -16.44 4.22
C GLY A 62 12.56 -17.81 3.51
N GLY A 63 13.76 -18.31 3.16
CA GLY A 63 13.93 -19.65 2.60
C GLY A 63 13.78 -20.78 3.62
N LEU A 64 14.15 -20.56 4.89
CA LEU A 64 13.99 -21.55 5.95
C LEU A 64 12.55 -21.61 6.52
N MET A 65 11.83 -20.49 6.59
CA MET A 65 10.42 -20.47 6.99
C MET A 65 9.44 -20.69 5.83
N GLY A 66 9.86 -20.44 4.58
CA GLY A 66 9.11 -20.78 3.37
C GLY A 66 9.31 -22.24 2.90
N GLY A 67 10.26 -22.96 3.49
CA GLY A 67 10.61 -24.33 3.11
C GLY A 67 9.70 -25.44 3.67
N MET A 68 8.76 -25.11 4.56
CA MET A 68 7.82 -26.09 5.15
C MET A 68 6.39 -26.00 4.58
N GLY A 69 6.19 -25.25 3.50
CA GLY A 69 4.90 -25.09 2.82
C GLY A 69 5.00 -25.28 1.31
N GLY A 70 5.06 -26.55 0.88
CA GLY A 70 4.55 -27.06 -0.40
C GLY A 70 4.91 -26.37 -1.72
N GLY A 71 5.66 -27.08 -2.56
CA GLY A 71 5.51 -27.02 -4.03
C GLY A 71 6.36 -25.98 -4.76
N ALA A 72 7.10 -26.44 -5.76
CA ALA A 72 8.08 -25.70 -6.56
C ALA A 72 7.50 -24.62 -7.50
N GLN A 73 6.41 -23.94 -7.13
CA GLN A 73 5.79 -22.88 -7.94
C GLN A 73 5.31 -21.69 -7.10
N GLY A 74 6.08 -21.34 -6.07
CA GLY A 74 5.85 -20.18 -5.21
C GLY A 74 7.14 -19.42 -4.93
N ARG A 75 7.76 -18.78 -5.94
CA ARG A 75 8.87 -17.83 -5.73
C ARG A 75 8.38 -16.46 -5.21
N ALA A 76 7.38 -16.45 -4.33
CA ALA A 76 6.84 -15.28 -3.68
C ALA A 76 7.09 -15.37 -2.16
N GLY A 77 8.36 -15.27 -1.75
CA GLY A 77 8.72 -15.38 -0.33
C GLY A 77 10.20 -15.19 0.01
N GLY A 78 11.02 -14.71 -0.93
CA GLY A 78 12.45 -14.42 -0.69
C GLY A 78 12.71 -12.92 -0.85
N GLY A 79 13.50 -12.34 0.06
CA GLY A 79 13.69 -10.89 0.25
C GLY A 79 14.40 -10.10 -0.86
N ASN A 80 13.96 -10.23 -2.12
CA ASN A 80 14.33 -9.32 -3.21
C ASN A 80 13.23 -8.26 -3.37
N THR A 81 13.54 -6.99 -3.08
CA THR A 81 12.63 -5.89 -3.36
C THR A 81 12.60 -5.64 -4.86
N SER A 82 11.42 -5.73 -5.47
CA SER A 82 11.19 -5.31 -6.85
C SER A 82 10.35 -4.04 -6.88
N TYR A 83 10.44 -3.27 -7.96
CA TYR A 83 9.58 -2.11 -8.15
C TYR A 83 8.09 -2.47 -7.94
N GLY A 84 7.38 -1.67 -7.17
CA GLY A 84 5.95 -1.84 -6.87
C GLY A 84 5.71 -2.40 -5.47
N HIS A 85 6.75 -2.82 -4.76
CA HIS A 85 6.64 -3.33 -3.39
C HIS A 85 6.11 -2.26 -2.41
N ALA A 86 6.27 -0.97 -2.68
CA ALA A 86 5.69 0.09 -1.84
C ALA A 86 4.15 0.14 -1.87
N ARG A 87 3.55 -0.53 -2.86
CA ARG A 87 2.09 -0.74 -2.98
C ARG A 87 1.66 -2.17 -2.70
N ALA A 88 2.60 -3.10 -2.54
CA ALA A 88 2.30 -4.52 -2.39
C ALA A 88 1.68 -4.84 -1.03
N MET A 89 0.85 -5.88 -1.03
CA MET A 89 0.23 -6.44 0.17
C MET A 89 1.11 -7.57 0.69
N SER A 90 2.09 -7.27 1.55
CA SER A 90 2.92 -8.30 2.20
C SER A 90 2.45 -8.57 3.62
N ILE A 91 2.53 -9.84 4.05
CA ILE A 91 2.27 -10.24 5.44
C ILE A 91 3.36 -9.69 6.36
N MET A 92 4.62 -9.69 5.90
CA MET A 92 5.76 -9.05 6.54
C MET A 92 6.17 -7.85 5.68
N PRO A 93 5.55 -6.67 5.86
CA PRO A 93 5.83 -5.56 4.96
C PRO A 93 7.21 -4.96 5.25
N PRO A 94 8.07 -4.75 4.23
CA PRO A 94 9.38 -4.14 4.41
C PRO A 94 9.32 -2.60 4.34
N ARG A 95 10.44 -1.95 4.70
CA ARG A 95 10.68 -0.54 4.38
C ARG A 95 11.23 -0.43 2.96
N VAL A 96 10.53 0.32 2.10
CA VAL A 96 10.82 0.34 0.66
C VAL A 96 10.71 1.73 0.07
N ILE A 97 11.47 1.95 -0.99
CA ILE A 97 11.36 3.11 -1.87
C ILE A 97 11.25 2.61 -3.31
N ASP A 98 10.15 2.93 -3.96
CA ASP A 98 9.95 2.71 -5.39
C ASP A 98 10.17 4.03 -6.12
N ILE A 99 11.03 4.02 -7.14
CA ILE A 99 11.30 5.17 -8.01
C ILE A 99 10.96 4.78 -9.44
N ALA A 100 10.19 5.63 -10.11
CA ALA A 100 9.97 5.54 -11.54
C ALA A 100 10.33 6.86 -12.20
N LEU A 101 11.15 6.81 -13.25
CA LEU A 101 11.47 7.94 -14.11
C LEU A 101 10.84 7.70 -15.48
N HIS A 102 10.06 8.67 -15.96
CA HIS A 102 9.61 8.73 -17.33
C HIS A 102 10.24 9.94 -18.01
N ASN A 103 11.02 9.68 -19.06
CA ASN A 103 11.69 10.72 -19.84
C ASN A 103 11.15 10.68 -21.27
N THR A 104 10.30 11.63 -21.65
CA THR A 104 9.73 11.65 -23.01
C THR A 104 10.74 12.09 -24.07
N LEU A 105 11.82 12.76 -23.67
CA LEU A 105 12.89 13.19 -24.58
C LEU A 105 13.75 12.00 -25.01
N ARG A 106 13.99 11.06 -24.09
CA ARG A 106 14.69 9.79 -24.35
C ARG A 106 14.04 8.66 -23.53
N PRO A 107 12.98 8.03 -24.05
CA PRO A 107 12.26 6.96 -23.34
C PRO A 107 13.10 5.69 -23.19
N GLY A 108 12.93 4.98 -22.08
CA GLY A 108 13.48 3.63 -21.89
C GLY A 108 15.01 3.56 -21.83
N VAL A 109 15.67 4.62 -21.38
CA VAL A 109 17.14 4.66 -21.18
C VAL A 109 17.48 4.68 -19.70
N GLU A 110 18.65 4.15 -19.35
CA GLU A 110 19.15 4.20 -17.98
C GLU A 110 19.38 5.64 -17.50
N ALA A 111 19.17 5.84 -16.21
CA ALA A 111 19.46 7.09 -15.52
C ALA A 111 20.03 6.78 -14.12
N SER A 112 20.41 7.82 -13.39
CA SER A 112 20.84 7.72 -11.99
C SER A 112 20.20 8.82 -11.17
N GLN A 113 19.84 8.52 -9.94
CA GLN A 113 19.44 9.52 -8.95
C GLN A 113 20.53 9.63 -7.89
N ALA A 114 21.24 10.75 -7.86
CA ALA A 114 22.06 11.12 -6.71
C ALA A 114 21.14 11.36 -5.50
N ILE A 115 21.55 10.84 -4.35
CA ILE A 115 20.75 10.83 -3.12
C ILE A 115 21.50 11.51 -1.98
N PRO A 116 20.78 12.09 -0.99
CA PRO A 116 21.45 12.65 0.18
C PRO A 116 22.12 11.55 1.00
N PRO A 117 23.27 11.81 1.65
CA PRO A 117 23.99 10.82 2.46
C PRO A 117 23.13 10.18 3.55
N GLY A 118 22.15 10.94 4.06
CA GLY A 118 21.19 10.48 5.06
C GLY A 118 20.31 9.32 4.61
N MET A 119 20.18 9.04 3.31
CA MET A 119 19.46 7.86 2.83
C MET A 119 20.19 6.56 3.18
N ARG A 120 21.52 6.60 3.32
CA ARG A 120 22.37 5.43 3.64
C ARG A 120 22.31 4.31 2.59
N MET A 121 22.12 4.68 1.32
CA MET A 121 22.00 3.72 0.20
C MET A 121 23.13 3.91 -0.85
N GLY A 122 24.25 4.50 -0.44
CA GLY A 122 25.33 4.92 -1.33
C GLY A 122 25.16 6.37 -1.81
N GLU A 123 25.94 6.77 -2.81
CA GLU A 123 25.91 8.12 -3.37
C GLU A 123 24.80 8.32 -4.42
N SER A 124 24.42 7.24 -5.10
CA SER A 124 23.37 7.27 -6.13
C SER A 124 22.68 5.92 -6.31
N LEU A 125 21.43 5.97 -6.78
CA LEU A 125 20.64 4.82 -7.16
C LEU A 125 20.59 4.71 -8.70
N PRO A 126 20.99 3.58 -9.30
CA PRO A 126 20.82 3.37 -10.73
C PRO A 126 19.33 3.15 -11.02
N LEU A 127 18.80 3.83 -12.03
CA LEU A 127 17.45 3.63 -12.56
C LEU A 127 17.56 2.89 -13.88
N ILE A 128 16.97 1.71 -13.97
CA ILE A 128 17.13 0.82 -15.13
C ILE A 128 15.77 0.53 -15.76
N PRO A 129 15.67 0.56 -17.10
CA PRO A 129 14.44 0.15 -17.77
C PRO A 129 14.03 -1.26 -17.38
N PRO A 130 12.72 -1.51 -17.17
CA PRO A 130 12.27 -2.87 -16.92
C PRO A 130 12.64 -3.73 -18.13
N ARG A 131 13.19 -4.93 -17.88
CA ARG A 131 13.27 -5.94 -18.94
C ARG A 131 11.86 -6.14 -19.51
N ALA A 132 11.76 -6.37 -20.81
CA ALA A 132 10.50 -6.74 -21.45
C ALA A 132 9.98 -8.03 -20.79
N GLN A 133 9.16 -7.86 -19.75
CA GLN A 133 8.34 -8.93 -19.23
C GLN A 133 7.18 -9.06 -20.21
N PRO A 134 6.72 -10.31 -20.49
CA PRO A 134 5.49 -10.49 -21.22
C PRO A 134 4.44 -9.64 -20.52
N THR A 135 3.75 -8.82 -21.33
CA THR A 135 2.64 -7.97 -20.92
C THR A 135 1.87 -8.71 -19.85
N GLN A 136 1.78 -8.15 -18.63
CA GLN A 136 0.80 -8.66 -17.67
C GLN A 136 -0.50 -8.71 -18.45
N THR A 137 -1.03 -9.91 -18.64
CA THR A 137 -2.24 -10.17 -19.41
C THR A 137 -3.25 -9.11 -19.08
N GLU A 138 -3.89 -8.51 -20.10
CA GLU A 138 -4.97 -7.58 -19.87
C GLU A 138 -5.92 -8.18 -18.83
N PRO A 139 -6.20 -7.49 -17.71
CA PRO A 139 -7.10 -8.01 -16.70
C PRO A 139 -8.51 -8.14 -17.33
N GLY A 140 -8.83 -9.34 -17.80
CA GLY A 140 -10.08 -9.62 -18.50
C GLY A 140 -10.54 -11.08 -18.38
N GLU A 141 -9.65 -12.01 -18.02
CA GLU A 141 -10.03 -13.37 -17.65
C GLU A 141 -9.81 -13.58 -16.15
N VAL A 142 -10.92 -13.76 -15.43
CA VAL A 142 -10.90 -14.45 -14.14
C VAL A 142 -10.13 -15.76 -14.33
N PRO A 143 -9.07 -16.04 -13.54
CA PRO A 143 -8.34 -17.30 -13.65
C PRO A 143 -9.32 -18.47 -13.58
N GLN A 144 -9.14 -19.50 -14.42
CA GLN A 144 -10.09 -20.62 -14.56
C GLN A 144 -10.42 -21.30 -13.22
N GLU A 145 -9.52 -21.24 -12.23
CA GLU A 145 -9.74 -21.68 -10.84
C GLU A 145 -10.86 -20.91 -10.10
N TYR A 146 -11.12 -19.64 -10.41
CA TYR A 146 -12.23 -18.86 -9.80
C TYR A 146 -13.59 -19.27 -10.35
N GLN A 147 -13.66 -19.75 -11.59
CA GLN A 147 -14.91 -20.25 -12.16
C GLN A 147 -15.33 -21.59 -11.52
N GLN A 148 -14.38 -22.34 -10.96
CA GLN A 148 -14.63 -23.66 -10.39
C GLN A 148 -15.00 -23.62 -8.90
N HIS A 149 -14.68 -22.53 -8.18
CA HIS A 149 -15.01 -22.36 -6.76
C HIS A 149 -15.58 -20.97 -6.48
N GLN A 150 -16.90 -20.79 -6.67
CA GLN A 150 -17.58 -19.63 -6.08
C GLN A 150 -17.37 -19.67 -4.56
N PRO A 151 -16.92 -18.56 -3.94
CA PRO A 151 -16.74 -18.53 -2.50
C PRO A 151 -18.09 -18.77 -1.84
N LYS A 152 -18.17 -19.81 -1.01
CA LYS A 152 -19.34 -20.11 -0.19
C LYS A 152 -19.31 -19.18 1.02
N GLY A 153 -20.47 -18.94 1.64
CA GLY A 153 -20.59 -18.20 2.91
C GLY A 153 -21.07 -16.76 2.79
N ARG A 154 -20.79 -15.94 3.79
CA ARG A 154 -21.26 -14.55 3.90
C ARG A 154 -20.10 -13.62 4.24
N ILE A 155 -20.15 -12.40 3.74
CA ILE A 155 -19.29 -11.31 4.23
C ILE A 155 -20.07 -10.54 5.30
N LEU A 156 -19.53 -10.50 6.51
CA LEU A 156 -20.05 -9.73 7.64
C LEU A 156 -19.20 -8.48 7.81
N LEU A 157 -19.78 -7.33 7.46
CA LEU A 157 -19.09 -6.04 7.54
C LEU A 157 -19.51 -5.25 8.78
N TYR A 158 -18.53 -4.97 9.63
CA TYR A 158 -18.61 -4.10 10.79
C TYR A 158 -17.78 -2.82 10.56
N TRP A 159 -18.10 -1.75 11.27
CA TRP A 159 -17.41 -0.48 11.11
C TRP A 159 -17.47 0.39 12.38
N GLY A 160 -16.48 1.27 12.48
CA GLY A 160 -16.33 2.26 13.52
C GLY A 160 -15.57 1.74 14.74
N CYS A 161 -14.85 2.65 15.38
CA CYS A 161 -14.26 2.41 16.68
C CYS A 161 -15.36 2.38 17.75
N GLY A 162 -15.33 1.39 18.65
CA GLY A 162 -16.26 1.28 19.77
C GLY A 162 -16.21 -0.10 20.43
N ALA A 163 -16.54 -0.17 21.71
CA ALA A 163 -16.54 -1.43 22.44
C ALA A 163 -17.70 -2.37 22.06
N THR A 164 -18.79 -1.80 21.53
CA THR A 164 -20.01 -2.54 21.18
C THR A 164 -20.38 -2.33 19.72
N VAL A 165 -21.06 -3.31 19.15
CA VAL A 165 -21.63 -3.23 17.80
C VAL A 165 -22.78 -2.23 17.82
N ARG A 166 -22.72 -1.22 16.94
CA ARG A 166 -23.77 -0.19 16.84
C ARG A 166 -24.96 -0.73 16.06
N ALA A 167 -26.14 -0.13 16.26
CA ALA A 167 -27.35 -0.47 15.50
C ALA A 167 -27.10 -0.35 13.99
N GLY A 168 -27.65 -1.30 13.21
CA GLY A 168 -27.46 -1.39 11.75
C GLY A 168 -26.26 -2.22 11.30
N GLN A 169 -25.51 -2.81 12.23
CA GLN A 169 -24.38 -3.71 11.96
C GLN A 169 -24.68 -5.16 12.39
N PRO A 170 -24.06 -6.17 11.74
CA PRO A 170 -23.24 -6.06 10.52
C PRO A 170 -24.09 -5.81 9.28
N ARG A 171 -23.47 -5.25 8.24
CA ARG A 171 -23.99 -5.38 6.88
C ARG A 171 -23.59 -6.77 6.36
N VAL A 172 -24.57 -7.59 6.00
CA VAL A 172 -24.36 -8.96 5.52
C VAL A 172 -24.45 -8.99 4.00
N ILE A 173 -23.44 -9.54 3.35
CA ILE A 173 -23.45 -9.86 1.91
C ILE A 173 -23.43 -11.38 1.79
N ASP A 174 -24.51 -11.96 1.26
CA ASP A 174 -24.64 -13.41 1.11
C ASP A 174 -24.04 -13.85 -0.23
N LEU A 175 -22.93 -14.59 -0.19
CA LEU A 175 -22.17 -14.98 -1.37
C LEU A 175 -22.85 -16.06 -2.20
N ALA A 176 -23.71 -16.87 -1.58
CA ALA A 176 -24.49 -17.90 -2.28
C ALA A 176 -25.65 -17.31 -3.10
N ARG A 177 -26.08 -16.09 -2.77
CA ARG A 177 -27.15 -15.35 -3.48
C ARG A 177 -26.63 -14.16 -4.28
N ALA A 178 -25.37 -13.78 -4.10
CA ALA A 178 -24.76 -12.63 -4.75
C ALA A 178 -24.51 -12.89 -6.24
N LYS A 179 -25.01 -11.97 -7.07
CA LYS A 179 -24.61 -11.88 -8.48
C LYS A 179 -23.23 -11.23 -8.57
N ALA A 180 -22.54 -11.40 -9.69
CA ALA A 180 -21.25 -10.74 -9.94
C ALA A 180 -21.31 -9.21 -9.73
N THR A 181 -22.46 -8.57 -10.00
CA THR A 181 -22.71 -7.15 -9.72
C THR A 181 -22.75 -6.82 -8.23
N ASP A 182 -23.24 -7.73 -7.38
CA ASP A 182 -23.32 -7.55 -5.93
C ASP A 182 -21.93 -7.67 -5.31
N TYR A 183 -21.10 -8.58 -5.85
CA TYR A 183 -19.67 -8.62 -5.55
C TYR A 183 -18.97 -7.34 -5.97
N ALA A 184 -19.19 -6.89 -7.21
CA ALA A 184 -18.62 -5.66 -7.70
C ALA A 184 -19.02 -4.49 -6.81
N GLN A 185 -20.29 -4.36 -6.40
CA GLN A 185 -20.73 -3.29 -5.51
C GLN A 185 -20.20 -3.40 -4.07
N ALA A 186 -20.10 -4.61 -3.52
CA ALA A 186 -19.54 -4.85 -2.19
C ALA A 186 -18.06 -4.48 -2.11
N PHE A 187 -17.29 -4.83 -3.15
CA PHE A 187 -15.85 -4.60 -3.21
C PHE A 187 -15.46 -3.32 -3.98
N ALA A 188 -16.41 -2.64 -4.63
CA ALA A 188 -16.25 -1.29 -5.18
C ALA A 188 -16.24 -0.19 -4.11
N GLY A 189 -16.24 -0.57 -2.82
CA GLY A 189 -16.03 0.35 -1.70
C GLY A 189 -14.91 1.33 -1.99
N ARG A 190 -14.95 2.49 -1.33
CA ARG A 190 -14.10 3.66 -1.61
C ARG A 190 -12.67 3.26 -2.02
N ALA A 191 -12.39 3.41 -3.31
CA ALA A 191 -11.06 3.25 -3.88
C ALA A 191 -10.63 4.58 -4.45
N VAL A 192 -9.35 4.92 -4.28
CA VAL A 192 -8.77 6.05 -5.00
C VAL A 192 -8.32 5.54 -6.35
N PRO A 193 -8.71 6.17 -7.47
CA PRO A 193 -8.13 5.84 -8.77
C PRO A 193 -6.60 5.91 -8.67
N ASP A 194 -5.92 4.85 -9.08
CA ASP A 194 -4.46 4.82 -9.05
C ASP A 194 -3.92 5.92 -9.97
N ARG A 195 -3.31 6.94 -9.36
CA ARG A 195 -2.63 8.02 -10.05
C ARG A 195 -1.14 7.77 -10.18
N GLY A 196 -0.66 6.58 -9.81
CA GLY A 196 0.72 6.11 -9.94
C GLY A 196 1.20 6.08 -11.41
N PRO A 197 2.53 5.97 -11.62
CA PRO A 197 3.07 5.77 -12.96
C PRO A 197 2.55 4.45 -13.53
N ARG A 198 2.03 4.50 -14.77
CA ARG A 198 1.72 3.29 -15.54
C ARG A 198 3.01 2.80 -16.19
N VAL A 199 3.72 1.97 -15.44
CA VAL A 199 5.07 1.57 -15.77
C VAL A 199 5.08 0.67 -17.00
N GLY A 200 6.05 0.91 -17.88
CA GLY A 200 6.27 0.13 -19.10
C GLY A 200 7.70 0.32 -19.62
N PRO A 201 8.01 -0.16 -20.83
CA PRO A 201 9.37 -0.11 -21.39
C PRO A 201 9.98 1.30 -21.51
N ALA A 202 9.14 2.34 -21.53
CA ALA A 202 9.56 3.74 -21.59
C ALA A 202 10.13 4.31 -20.27
N TYR A 203 10.00 3.57 -19.16
CA TYR A 203 10.40 4.02 -17.83
C TYR A 203 11.78 3.48 -17.44
N ALA A 204 12.42 4.12 -16.46
CA ALA A 204 13.57 3.60 -15.72
C ALA A 204 13.25 3.51 -14.23
N LEU A 205 13.57 2.40 -13.59
CA LEU A 205 13.01 2.00 -12.29
C LEU A 205 14.05 1.71 -11.23
N TYR A 206 13.64 1.90 -9.97
CA TYR A 206 14.29 1.38 -8.77
C TYR A 206 13.22 0.85 -7.80
N PRO A 207 13.44 -0.25 -7.08
CA PRO A 207 14.56 -1.18 -7.18
C PRO A 207 14.62 -1.90 -8.53
N ASN A 208 15.78 -2.46 -8.88
CA ASN A 208 15.99 -3.20 -10.15
C ASN A 208 17.04 -4.31 -9.96
N GLU A 209 17.38 -5.04 -11.01
CA GLU A 209 18.36 -6.14 -10.93
C GLU A 209 19.78 -5.72 -10.54
N ARG A 210 20.16 -4.45 -10.74
CA ARG A 210 21.51 -3.93 -10.41
C ARG A 210 21.60 -3.45 -8.98
N ASN A 211 20.49 -2.94 -8.42
CA ASN A 211 20.46 -2.44 -7.06
C ASN A 211 19.08 -2.61 -6.42
N GLN A 212 19.07 -3.27 -5.26
CA GLN A 212 17.89 -3.57 -4.44
C GLN A 212 18.09 -3.20 -2.97
N VAL A 213 19.00 -2.26 -2.69
CA VAL A 213 19.18 -1.75 -1.33
C VAL A 213 17.87 -1.13 -0.86
N SER A 214 17.48 -1.42 0.38
CA SER A 214 16.28 -0.85 0.99
C SER A 214 16.65 0.22 2.00
N LEU A 215 15.68 1.06 2.34
CA LEU A 215 15.84 2.03 3.42
C LEU A 215 16.01 1.30 4.75
N SER A 216 16.91 1.79 5.59
CA SER A 216 17.05 1.34 6.99
C SER A 216 16.16 2.17 7.92
N ARG A 217 16.03 1.75 9.17
CA ARG A 217 15.33 2.55 10.20
C ARG A 217 15.91 3.96 10.39
N ASP A 218 17.23 4.11 10.18
CA ASP A 218 17.99 5.35 10.40
C ASP A 218 18.13 6.18 9.10
N SER A 219 17.46 5.77 8.02
CA SER A 219 17.49 6.48 6.75
C SER A 219 16.59 7.73 6.78
N THR A 220 17.02 8.77 6.07
CA THR A 220 16.23 9.98 5.84
C THR A 220 16.30 10.38 4.37
N LEU A 221 15.19 10.84 3.83
CA LEU A 221 15.09 11.42 2.49
C LEU A 221 15.42 12.92 2.49
N VAL A 222 15.66 13.52 3.65
CA VAL A 222 15.93 14.95 3.76
C VAL A 222 17.26 15.28 3.09
N GLY A 223 17.22 16.30 2.22
CA GLY A 223 18.39 16.81 1.53
C GLY A 223 18.19 16.87 0.03
N GLU A 224 19.32 17.01 -0.66
CA GLU A 224 19.38 17.24 -2.09
C GLU A 224 19.35 15.94 -2.89
N HIS A 225 18.55 15.94 -3.96
CA HIS A 225 18.50 14.89 -4.96
C HIS A 225 18.77 15.48 -6.34
N GLN A 226 19.42 14.70 -7.20
CA GLN A 226 19.62 15.08 -8.61
C GLN A 226 19.46 13.86 -9.50
N VAL A 227 18.66 13.99 -10.56
CA VAL A 227 18.53 12.95 -11.58
C VAL A 227 19.44 13.28 -12.75
N ARG A 228 20.21 12.30 -13.24
CA ARG A 228 21.12 12.43 -14.38
C ARG A 228 20.92 11.27 -15.34
N GLY A 229 20.97 11.56 -16.63
CA GLY A 229 20.81 10.57 -17.70
C GLY A 229 20.67 11.24 -19.05
N ASP A 230 20.72 10.46 -20.13
CA ASP A 230 20.53 10.98 -21.49
C ASP A 230 19.12 11.57 -21.64
N GLY A 231 19.03 12.80 -22.16
CA GLY A 231 17.77 13.55 -22.26
C GLY A 231 17.16 14.02 -20.94
N VAL A 232 17.79 13.77 -19.79
CA VAL A 232 17.36 14.35 -18.51
C VAL A 232 17.95 15.76 -18.38
N PRO A 233 17.13 16.80 -18.17
CA PRO A 233 17.61 18.15 -17.91
C PRO A 233 18.64 18.23 -16.79
N ALA A 234 19.73 18.97 -17.00
CA ALA A 234 20.73 19.23 -15.96
C ALA A 234 20.12 19.97 -14.74
N SER A 235 19.03 20.70 -14.97
CA SER A 235 18.23 21.41 -13.96
C SER A 235 17.42 20.47 -13.06
N MET A 236 17.33 19.16 -13.34
CA MET A 236 16.51 18.20 -12.59
C MET A 236 17.12 17.86 -11.23
N LYS A 237 17.04 18.85 -10.34
CA LYS A 237 17.61 18.90 -9.01
C LYS A 237 16.55 19.44 -8.06
N PHE A 238 16.34 18.75 -6.94
CA PHE A 238 15.31 19.11 -5.97
C PHE A 238 15.75 18.78 -4.55
N THR A 239 15.14 19.42 -3.57
CA THR A 239 15.43 19.23 -2.15
C THR A 239 14.18 18.78 -1.42
N LEU A 240 14.29 17.72 -0.62
CA LEU A 240 13.23 17.28 0.29
C LEU A 240 13.54 17.76 1.71
N GLY A 241 12.52 18.26 2.40
CA GLY A 241 12.58 18.69 3.79
C GLY A 241 11.94 17.67 4.73
N ALA A 242 11.93 17.99 6.03
CA ALA A 242 11.45 17.09 7.08
C ALA A 242 9.98 16.64 6.91
N ALA A 243 9.15 17.46 6.27
CA ALA A 243 7.74 17.15 6.01
C ALA A 243 7.58 16.07 4.90
N GLN A 244 8.59 15.89 4.05
CA GLN A 244 8.61 14.86 2.98
C GLN A 244 9.42 13.62 3.36
N ASP A 245 9.96 13.60 4.58
CA ASP A 245 10.83 12.54 5.03
C ASP A 245 10.06 11.22 5.25
N LEU A 246 10.82 10.13 5.28
CA LEU A 246 10.38 8.79 5.64
C LEU A 246 9.59 8.82 6.97
N MET A 247 8.41 8.21 6.96
CA MET A 247 7.61 8.06 8.17
C MET A 247 8.16 6.93 9.04
N PRO A 248 8.17 7.07 10.39
CA PRO A 248 8.63 6.02 11.28
C PRO A 248 7.64 4.85 11.31
N ALA A 249 8.07 3.69 11.81
CA ALA A 249 7.15 2.58 12.05
C ALA A 249 6.05 2.96 13.06
N ILE A 250 4.92 2.25 12.96
CA ILE A 250 3.80 2.43 13.87
C ILE A 250 4.04 1.53 15.09
N ASP A 251 4.24 2.12 16.28
CA ASP A 251 4.30 1.38 17.56
C ASP A 251 2.88 0.99 18.01
N LEU A 252 2.25 0.07 17.27
CA LEU A 252 0.91 -0.43 17.53
C LEU A 252 0.92 -1.47 18.65
N ARG A 253 0.01 -1.31 19.60
CA ARG A 253 -0.27 -2.26 20.69
C ARG A 253 -1.72 -2.70 20.62
N THR A 254 -1.93 -4.00 20.80
CA THR A 254 -3.23 -4.65 20.79
C THR A 254 -3.48 -5.31 22.14
N THR A 255 -4.73 -5.28 22.62
CA THR A 255 -5.14 -5.90 23.89
C THR A 255 -6.49 -6.60 23.75
N GLY A 256 -6.78 -7.51 24.68
CA GLY A 256 -8.05 -8.25 24.72
C GLY A 256 -8.03 -9.52 23.87
N LYS A 257 -9.07 -10.34 24.05
CA LYS A 257 -9.27 -11.61 23.34
C LYS A 257 -10.35 -11.43 22.26
N PRO A 258 -10.43 -12.32 21.24
CA PRO A 258 -11.43 -12.22 20.18
C PRO A 258 -12.90 -12.26 20.68
N GLN A 259 -13.14 -12.82 21.87
CA GLN A 259 -14.46 -12.86 22.52
C GLN A 259 -14.84 -11.52 23.19
N ASP A 260 -13.85 -10.71 23.55
CA ASP A 260 -13.99 -9.44 24.22
C ASP A 260 -13.96 -8.28 23.21
N SER A 261 -14.16 -7.04 23.69
CA SER A 261 -13.74 -5.88 22.90
C SER A 261 -12.22 -5.79 22.92
N MET A 262 -11.61 -5.62 21.75
CA MET A 262 -10.16 -5.55 21.61
C MET A 262 -9.70 -4.10 21.48
N GLY A 263 -8.72 -3.72 22.30
CA GLY A 263 -8.13 -2.39 22.27
C GLY A 263 -6.99 -2.31 21.27
N THR A 264 -6.89 -1.19 20.56
CA THR A 264 -5.72 -0.82 19.78
C THR A 264 -5.24 0.55 20.24
N SER A 265 -3.92 0.71 20.43
CA SER A 265 -3.31 1.98 20.81
C SER A 265 -1.94 2.14 20.15
N TRP A 266 -1.54 3.38 19.83
CA TRP A 266 -0.27 3.67 19.18
C TRP A 266 0.27 5.04 19.58
N GLN A 267 1.57 5.26 19.37
CA GLN A 267 2.17 6.59 19.49
C GLN A 267 1.86 7.43 18.24
N PRO A 268 1.69 8.77 18.38
CA PRO A 268 1.58 9.65 17.22
C PRO A 268 2.72 9.44 16.22
N VAL A 269 2.38 9.19 14.96
CA VAL A 269 3.36 8.94 13.89
C VAL A 269 3.74 10.28 13.27
N ARG A 270 5.04 10.61 13.29
CA ARG A 270 5.56 11.85 12.68
C ARG A 270 5.10 11.97 11.23
N ASN A 271 4.62 13.16 10.85
CA ASN A 271 4.08 13.50 9.52
C ASN A 271 2.78 12.77 9.12
N ALA A 272 2.17 11.96 9.99
CA ALA A 272 0.87 11.38 9.70
C ALA A 272 -0.22 12.45 9.65
N ARG A 273 -1.03 12.42 8.61
CA ARG A 273 -2.18 13.31 8.39
C ARG A 273 -3.51 12.63 8.72
N ALA A 274 -3.53 11.29 8.77
CA ALA A 274 -4.70 10.49 9.11
C ALA A 274 -4.30 9.04 9.38
N TYR A 275 -5.18 8.30 10.07
CA TYR A 275 -5.05 6.85 10.25
C TYR A 275 -6.26 6.09 9.72
N TYR A 276 -6.03 4.82 9.43
CA TYR A 276 -7.10 3.87 9.07
C TYR A 276 -6.74 2.47 9.54
N LEU A 277 -7.66 1.81 10.23
CA LEU A 277 -7.50 0.44 10.70
C LEU A 277 -8.51 -0.46 9.98
N HIS A 278 -8.08 -1.66 9.64
CA HIS A 278 -8.92 -2.67 9.03
C HIS A 278 -8.54 -4.06 9.53
N ALA A 279 -9.50 -4.81 10.05
CA ALA A 279 -9.30 -6.17 10.53
C ALA A 279 -10.12 -7.17 9.71
N MET A 280 -9.56 -8.36 9.49
CA MET A 280 -10.25 -9.46 8.84
C MET A 280 -10.05 -10.76 9.59
N SER A 281 -11.07 -11.60 9.60
CA SER A 281 -11.01 -12.98 10.07
C SER A 281 -11.92 -13.84 9.22
N GLN A 282 -11.65 -15.15 9.18
CA GLN A 282 -12.58 -16.12 8.62
C GLN A 282 -13.24 -16.91 9.75
N ASN A 283 -14.45 -17.41 9.51
CA ASN A 283 -15.17 -18.31 10.41
C ASN A 283 -15.95 -19.33 9.56
N GLY A 284 -15.37 -20.52 9.38
CA GLY A 284 -15.85 -21.45 8.37
C GLY A 284 -15.83 -20.78 6.99
N ASP A 285 -16.99 -20.76 6.33
CA ASP A 285 -17.17 -20.11 5.03
C ASP A 285 -17.39 -18.58 5.14
N ASP A 286 -17.64 -18.03 6.33
CA ASP A 286 -17.92 -16.60 6.50
C ASP A 286 -16.64 -15.76 6.59
N LEU A 287 -16.60 -14.63 5.86
CA LEU A 287 -15.56 -13.61 5.98
C LEU A 287 -16.06 -12.47 6.86
N ILE A 288 -15.31 -12.16 7.92
CA ILE A 288 -15.61 -11.06 8.84
C ILE A 288 -14.64 -9.93 8.55
N MET A 289 -15.19 -8.74 8.31
CA MET A 289 -14.41 -7.52 8.05
C MET A 289 -14.83 -6.42 9.03
N TRP A 290 -13.85 -5.70 9.55
CA TRP A 290 -14.08 -4.51 10.37
C TRP A 290 -13.17 -3.38 9.90
N SER A 291 -13.67 -2.15 9.90
CA SER A 291 -12.86 -0.95 9.68
C SER A 291 -13.08 0.10 10.75
N SER A 292 -12.08 0.97 10.97
CA SER A 292 -12.23 2.12 11.88
C SER A 292 -13.12 3.25 11.33
N ALA A 293 -13.51 3.18 10.05
CA ALA A 293 -14.35 4.18 9.39
C ALA A 293 -15.75 4.23 10.01
N GLU A 294 -16.42 5.39 9.96
CA GLU A 294 -17.84 5.49 10.34
C GLU A 294 -18.80 5.11 9.19
N THR A 295 -18.28 4.54 8.09
CA THR A 295 -19.06 4.15 6.90
C THR A 295 -19.07 2.62 6.69
N PRO A 296 -20.18 2.06 6.16
CA PRO A 296 -20.33 0.63 5.90
C PRO A 296 -19.68 0.20 4.58
N ASP A 297 -18.42 0.58 4.39
CA ASP A 297 -17.59 0.23 3.23
C ASP A 297 -16.65 -0.93 3.58
N THR A 298 -16.38 -1.84 2.64
CA THR A 298 -15.42 -2.95 2.84
C THR A 298 -14.01 -2.46 3.08
N GLY A 299 -13.69 -1.21 2.73
CA GLY A 299 -12.46 -0.58 3.19
C GLY A 299 -11.15 -1.09 2.55
N MET A 300 -11.25 -2.04 1.62
CA MET A 300 -10.09 -2.69 0.99
C MET A 300 -9.32 -1.77 0.03
N GLY A 301 -9.99 -0.74 -0.50
CA GLY A 301 -9.39 0.25 -1.40
C GLY A 301 -8.50 1.30 -0.71
N LEU A 302 -8.33 1.24 0.62
CA LEU A 302 -7.64 2.25 1.39
C LEU A 302 -6.19 1.88 1.74
N PHE A 303 -5.64 0.78 1.25
CA PHE A 303 -4.26 0.36 1.60
C PHE A 303 -3.15 1.01 0.76
N ASP A 304 -3.51 1.90 -0.17
CA ASP A 304 -2.57 2.67 -0.98
C ASP A 304 -2.41 4.13 -0.50
N TYR A 305 -1.50 4.88 -1.10
CA TYR A 305 -1.29 6.30 -0.81
C TYR A 305 -2.53 7.14 -1.14
N LEU A 306 -2.80 8.15 -0.32
CA LEU A 306 -3.91 9.07 -0.51
C LEU A 306 -3.40 10.47 -0.83
N SER A 307 -4.04 11.13 -1.79
CA SER A 307 -3.74 12.54 -2.09
C SER A 307 -4.22 13.45 -0.95
N PRO A 308 -3.63 14.65 -0.76
CA PRO A 308 -4.02 15.58 0.28
C PRO A 308 -5.52 15.90 0.27
N ALA A 309 -6.08 16.18 -0.90
CA ALA A 309 -7.51 16.46 -1.07
C ALA A 309 -8.39 15.25 -0.72
N THR A 310 -7.91 14.03 -0.94
CA THR A 310 -8.64 12.81 -0.55
C THR A 310 -8.61 12.63 0.96
N ILE A 311 -7.45 12.83 1.60
CA ILE A 311 -7.33 12.79 3.07
C ILE A 311 -8.29 13.81 3.70
N ASP A 312 -8.25 15.06 3.26
CA ASP A 312 -9.08 16.13 3.83
C ASP A 312 -10.58 15.83 3.67
N ARG A 313 -10.99 15.30 2.51
CA ARG A 313 -12.39 14.89 2.27
C ARG A 313 -12.78 13.73 3.18
N TRP A 314 -11.96 12.69 3.27
CA TRP A 314 -12.29 11.48 4.01
C TRP A 314 -12.16 11.61 5.53
N LEU A 315 -11.40 12.59 6.02
CA LEU A 315 -11.47 13.04 7.41
C LEU A 315 -12.83 13.70 7.72
N LYS A 316 -13.32 14.58 6.84
CA LYS A 316 -14.65 15.22 7.00
C LYS A 316 -15.79 14.20 6.95
N GLU A 317 -15.67 13.22 6.06
CA GLU A 317 -16.62 12.11 5.93
C GLU A 317 -16.43 11.02 7.00
N ARG A 318 -15.45 11.16 7.90
CA ARG A 318 -15.12 10.21 8.97
C ARG A 318 -14.83 8.78 8.49
N VAL A 319 -14.34 8.67 7.26
CA VAL A 319 -13.77 7.43 6.71
C VAL A 319 -12.38 7.19 7.30
N LEU A 320 -11.65 8.27 7.60
CA LEU A 320 -10.33 8.25 8.22
C LEU A 320 -10.39 8.78 9.65
N LEU A 321 -9.51 8.26 10.52
CA LEU A 321 -9.29 8.80 11.86
C LEU A 321 -8.38 10.04 11.80
N GLN A 322 -8.63 10.99 12.70
CA GLN A 322 -7.82 12.20 12.84
C GLN A 322 -6.36 11.89 13.22
N PRO A 323 -5.38 12.71 12.83
CA PRO A 323 -3.96 12.47 13.14
C PRO A 323 -3.64 12.52 14.64
N GLU A 324 -4.49 13.12 15.47
CA GLU A 324 -4.39 13.12 16.93
C GLU A 324 -4.98 11.84 17.57
N THR A 325 -5.74 11.04 16.80
CA THR A 325 -6.31 9.79 17.29
C THR A 325 -5.20 8.75 17.49
N THR A 326 -5.09 8.23 18.71
CA THR A 326 -4.03 7.29 19.11
C THR A 326 -4.57 5.98 19.70
N GLN A 327 -5.89 5.80 19.66
CA GLN A 327 -6.55 4.60 20.14
C GLN A 327 -7.84 4.32 19.38
N CYS A 328 -8.19 3.05 19.26
CA CYS A 328 -9.46 2.59 18.69
C CYS A 328 -9.85 1.25 19.33
N ALA A 329 -11.13 1.06 19.61
CA ALA A 329 -11.65 -0.21 20.10
C ALA A 329 -12.34 -0.96 18.96
N ILE A 330 -12.09 -2.26 18.87
CA ILE A 330 -12.80 -3.19 18.00
C ILE A 330 -13.99 -3.74 18.79
N PRO A 331 -15.22 -3.72 18.22
CA PRO A 331 -16.42 -4.18 18.92
C PRO A 331 -16.30 -5.61 19.44
N GLN A 332 -16.88 -5.84 20.62
CA GLN A 332 -16.88 -7.13 21.28
C GLN A 332 -17.49 -8.23 20.41
N GLY A 333 -16.84 -9.40 20.42
CA GLY A 333 -17.42 -10.64 19.94
C GLY A 333 -17.52 -10.79 18.41
N ILE A 334 -17.16 -9.76 17.63
CA ILE A 334 -17.25 -9.84 16.16
C ILE A 334 -16.31 -10.90 15.58
N PHE A 335 -15.25 -11.29 16.32
CA PHE A 335 -14.29 -12.31 15.93
C PHE A 335 -14.36 -13.58 16.79
N ALA A 336 -15.37 -13.72 17.66
CA ALA A 336 -15.47 -14.84 18.59
C ALA A 336 -15.65 -16.21 17.89
N GLY A 337 -16.20 -16.22 16.68
CA GLY A 337 -16.59 -17.44 15.97
C GLY A 337 -15.45 -18.20 15.27
N GLY A 338 -14.28 -17.59 15.05
CA GLY A 338 -13.24 -18.11 14.14
C GLY A 338 -12.56 -19.44 14.49
N GLY A 339 -12.89 -20.07 15.62
CA GLY A 339 -12.20 -21.29 16.08
C GLY A 339 -10.74 -21.03 16.48
N ARG A 340 -9.95 -22.10 16.69
CA ARG A 340 -8.52 -22.01 17.05
C ARG A 340 -7.61 -21.60 15.90
N ASP A 341 -8.09 -21.69 14.66
CA ASP A 341 -7.26 -21.55 13.45
C ASP A 341 -7.46 -20.20 12.72
N ALA A 342 -8.40 -19.35 13.14
CA ALA A 342 -8.62 -18.04 12.53
C ALA A 342 -8.26 -16.88 13.49
N THR A 343 -6.97 -16.60 13.58
CA THR A 343 -6.47 -15.41 14.28
C THR A 343 -6.79 -14.16 13.43
N PRO A 344 -7.55 -13.18 13.95
CA PRO A 344 -7.90 -12.01 13.15
C PRO A 344 -6.66 -11.17 12.81
N MET A 345 -6.54 -10.79 11.55
CA MET A 345 -5.46 -9.98 11.02
C MET A 345 -5.87 -8.52 11.03
N LEU A 346 -5.21 -7.69 11.84
CA LEU A 346 -5.34 -6.24 11.79
C LEU A 346 -4.28 -5.65 10.86
N ARG A 347 -4.68 -4.66 10.08
CA ARG A 347 -3.82 -3.74 9.37
C ARG A 347 -4.11 -2.32 9.84
N MET A 348 -3.05 -1.55 10.09
CA MET A 348 -3.14 -0.13 10.36
C MET A 348 -2.32 0.65 9.34
N MET A 349 -2.90 1.72 8.80
CA MET A 349 -2.28 2.69 7.91
C MET A 349 -2.11 4.03 8.62
N ALA A 350 -0.96 4.66 8.43
CA ALA A 350 -0.72 6.07 8.70
C ALA A 350 -0.38 6.75 7.36
N TYR A 351 -1.25 7.65 6.90
CA TYR A 351 -1.06 8.36 5.63
C TYR A 351 -0.25 9.62 5.88
N GLY A 352 0.83 9.80 5.11
CA GLY A 352 1.61 11.02 5.13
C GLY A 352 1.19 12.01 4.04
N GLY A 353 2.08 12.97 3.79
CA GLY A 353 1.92 13.95 2.72
C GLY A 353 2.25 13.41 1.33
N GLU A 354 1.75 14.12 0.33
CA GLU A 354 2.20 14.04 -1.07
C GLU A 354 2.83 15.39 -1.42
N SER A 355 4.00 15.37 -2.05
CA SER A 355 4.68 16.58 -2.53
C SER A 355 4.79 16.56 -4.04
N HIS A 356 4.57 17.73 -4.64
CA HIS A 356 4.75 17.96 -6.07
C HIS A 356 5.76 19.09 -6.28
N ILE A 357 6.91 18.75 -6.85
CA ILE A 357 7.96 19.72 -7.17
C ILE A 357 8.00 19.84 -8.68
N VAL A 358 7.97 21.06 -9.20
CA VAL A 358 7.87 21.33 -10.64
C VAL A 358 8.84 22.44 -11.02
N HIS A 359 9.44 22.33 -12.19
CA HIS A 359 10.34 23.35 -12.71
C HIS A 359 10.06 23.63 -14.19
N PRO A 360 9.97 24.92 -14.60
CA PRO A 360 9.90 26.09 -13.72
C PRO A 360 8.63 26.07 -12.85
N PRO A 361 8.62 26.76 -11.68
CA PRO A 361 7.41 26.94 -10.88
C PRO A 361 6.26 27.50 -11.70
N ARG A 362 5.02 27.17 -11.32
CA ARG A 362 3.85 27.70 -12.01
C ARG A 362 3.85 29.24 -11.95
N PRO A 363 3.73 29.95 -13.09
CA PRO A 363 3.61 31.40 -13.10
C PRO A 363 2.41 31.88 -12.28
N ALA A 364 2.57 33.03 -11.61
CA ALA A 364 1.47 33.66 -10.88
C ALA A 364 0.40 34.23 -11.83
N ASP A 365 0.80 34.62 -13.05
CA ASP A 365 -0.13 35.07 -14.09
C ASP A 365 -0.86 33.86 -14.71
N PRO A 366 -2.19 33.74 -14.55
CA PRO A 366 -2.97 32.64 -15.12
C PRO A 366 -3.05 32.69 -16.66
N LYS A 367 -2.67 33.80 -17.30
CA LYS A 367 -2.65 33.91 -18.77
C LYS A 367 -1.32 33.49 -19.40
N ALA A 368 -0.25 33.43 -18.61
CA ALA A 368 1.05 32.99 -19.10
C ALA A 368 1.04 31.50 -19.41
N ALA A 369 1.54 31.09 -20.59
CA ALA A 369 1.72 29.67 -20.89
C ALA A 369 2.71 29.05 -19.91
N TRP A 370 2.39 27.86 -19.37
CA TRP A 370 3.25 27.14 -18.45
C TRP A 370 3.68 25.80 -19.06
N GLU A 371 4.98 25.67 -19.29
CA GLU A 371 5.59 24.48 -19.87
C GLU A 371 6.66 23.96 -18.90
N PRO A 372 6.29 23.11 -17.94
CA PRO A 372 7.25 22.47 -17.06
C PRO A 372 8.26 21.66 -17.86
N GLU A 373 9.53 21.81 -17.52
CA GLU A 373 10.60 20.96 -18.01
C GLU A 373 10.54 19.59 -17.33
N TRP A 374 10.43 19.59 -16.00
CA TRP A 374 10.34 18.38 -15.19
C TRP A 374 9.40 18.52 -13.99
N ALA A 375 8.95 17.36 -13.48
CA ALA A 375 8.16 17.27 -12.26
C ALA A 375 8.58 16.06 -11.41
N VAL A 376 8.45 16.20 -10.10
CA VAL A 376 8.69 15.14 -9.11
C VAL A 376 7.44 15.02 -8.24
N ARG A 377 7.00 13.78 -8.02
CA ARG A 377 6.00 13.46 -7.00
C ARG A 377 6.58 12.51 -5.96
N VAL A 378 6.50 12.91 -4.69
CA VAL A 378 6.91 12.08 -3.54
C VAL A 378 5.70 11.78 -2.68
N ARG A 379 5.49 10.50 -2.32
CA ARG A 379 4.42 10.06 -1.43
C ARG A 379 5.00 9.17 -0.34
N VAL A 380 4.56 9.40 0.90
CA VAL A 380 5.05 8.65 2.06
C VAL A 380 3.88 8.03 2.83
N LYS A 381 4.07 6.82 3.33
CA LYS A 381 3.13 6.15 4.25
C LYS A 381 3.87 5.26 5.24
N SER A 382 3.25 5.02 6.39
CA SER A 382 3.60 3.90 7.25
C SER A 382 2.42 2.95 7.38
N HIS A 383 2.69 1.68 7.56
CA HIS A 383 1.67 0.70 7.86
C HIS A 383 2.24 -0.43 8.68
N THR A 384 1.39 -1.03 9.51
CA THR A 384 1.75 -2.19 10.30
C THR A 384 0.64 -3.22 10.26
N MET A 385 1.03 -4.48 10.35
CA MET A 385 0.12 -5.60 10.53
C MET A 385 0.17 -6.08 11.99
N ALA A 386 -0.90 -6.67 12.50
CA ALA A 386 -0.92 -7.27 13.83
C ALA A 386 -1.84 -8.50 13.84
N MET A 387 -1.45 -9.51 14.61
CA MET A 387 -2.35 -10.60 15.00
C MET A 387 -3.18 -10.11 16.20
N LEU A 388 -4.51 -10.21 16.13
CA LEU A 388 -5.39 -9.86 17.23
C LEU A 388 -5.65 -11.08 18.13
N GLY A 389 -5.87 -10.86 19.42
CA GLY A 389 -6.16 -11.93 20.38
C GLY A 389 -4.92 -12.64 20.95
N GLU A 390 -3.75 -12.41 20.38
CA GLU A 390 -2.46 -12.73 20.99
C GLU A 390 -2.00 -11.52 21.80
N GLU A 391 -2.08 -11.62 23.12
CA GLU A 391 -1.60 -10.54 23.97
C GLU A 391 -0.08 -10.47 23.84
N MET A 392 0.40 -9.44 23.16
CA MET A 392 1.81 -9.16 22.95
C MET A 392 2.45 -8.63 24.24
N GLN A 393 2.46 -9.45 25.30
CA GLN A 393 3.21 -9.16 26.53
C GLN A 393 4.71 -9.28 26.24
N GLY A 394 5.32 -8.13 25.98
CA GLY A 394 6.63 -7.76 26.51
C GLY A 394 7.73 -8.83 26.48
N ARG A 395 8.22 -9.19 25.30
CA ARG A 395 9.54 -9.86 25.16
C ARG A 395 10.73 -8.87 25.27
N ARG A 396 10.51 -7.72 25.92
CA ARG A 396 11.56 -6.79 26.37
C ARG A 396 11.81 -7.01 27.86
N GLY A 397 12.55 -8.06 28.19
CA GLY A 397 12.97 -8.33 29.56
C GLY A 397 13.92 -9.51 29.64
N GLY A 398 15.22 -9.23 29.79
CA GLY A 398 16.18 -10.17 30.35
C GLY A 398 17.10 -10.92 29.39
N MET A 399 18.08 -10.23 28.79
CA MET A 399 19.41 -10.83 28.59
C MET A 399 20.47 -9.88 29.14
N GLY A 400 20.38 -9.63 30.44
CA GLY A 400 21.49 -9.19 31.26
C GLY A 400 21.96 -10.39 32.09
N ALA A 401 22.87 -11.19 31.54
CA ALA A 401 23.72 -12.09 32.30
C ALA A 401 24.95 -12.38 31.44
N ALA A 402 26.04 -11.69 31.74
CA ALA A 402 27.37 -12.03 31.24
C ALA A 402 27.69 -13.48 31.65
N PRO A 403 28.21 -14.32 30.74
CA PRO A 403 28.77 -15.59 31.17
C PRO A 403 30.11 -15.34 31.90
N PRO A 404 30.36 -16.03 33.01
CA PRO A 404 31.62 -15.90 33.73
C PRO A 404 32.76 -16.46 32.89
N THR A 405 33.86 -15.72 32.92
CA THR A 405 35.17 -16.13 32.42
C THR A 405 35.60 -17.45 33.06
N ALA A 406 35.84 -18.47 32.23
CA ALA A 406 36.60 -19.64 32.61
C ALA A 406 37.75 -19.84 31.60
N SER A 407 38.94 -19.74 32.15
CA SER A 407 40.25 -19.98 31.57
C SER A 407 40.49 -21.44 31.16
N GLY A 408 41.27 -21.65 30.08
CA GLY A 408 42.35 -22.63 30.09
C GLY A 408 42.27 -23.83 29.12
N GLY A 409 43.14 -23.79 28.09
CA GLY A 409 43.76 -24.94 27.38
C GLY A 409 42.85 -25.75 26.45
N ALA A 410 43.31 -26.46 25.43
CA ALA A 410 44.61 -26.61 24.77
C ALA A 410 44.36 -27.56 23.57
N TYR A 411 44.92 -27.22 22.40
CA TYR A 411 45.27 -28.02 21.21
C TYR A 411 44.81 -29.50 21.09
N SER A 412 44.24 -29.86 19.92
CA SER A 412 44.80 -30.86 18.97
C SER A 412 43.79 -31.28 17.88
N SER A 413 44.17 -30.96 16.63
CA SER A 413 44.07 -31.72 15.37
C SER A 413 43.19 -32.96 15.23
N GLY A 414 42.44 -33.01 14.12
CA GLY A 414 41.92 -34.24 13.51
C GLY A 414 41.13 -34.00 12.22
N MET A 415 41.81 -34.05 11.06
CA MET A 415 41.20 -34.15 9.73
C MET A 415 40.47 -35.49 9.54
N GLY A 416 39.41 -35.51 8.73
CA GLY A 416 39.11 -36.69 7.90
C GLY A 416 37.63 -36.99 7.67
N GLY A 417 37.24 -36.99 6.39
CA GLY A 417 36.31 -38.00 5.86
C GLY A 417 34.85 -37.60 5.70
N ALA A 418 34.49 -37.18 4.48
CA ALA A 418 33.16 -37.48 3.95
C ALA A 418 33.01 -39.00 3.75
N PRO A 419 31.80 -39.53 3.88
CA PRO A 419 31.26 -40.23 2.73
C PRO A 419 29.79 -39.93 2.43
N THR A 420 29.53 -39.98 1.13
CA THR A 420 28.28 -40.18 0.41
C THR A 420 27.42 -41.32 0.95
N GLY A 421 26.10 -41.12 1.01
CA GLY A 421 25.08 -42.16 1.12
C GLY A 421 23.68 -41.54 0.93
N GLN A 422 23.13 -41.54 -0.28
CA GLN A 422 22.15 -42.51 -0.80
C GLN A 422 20.74 -42.38 -0.17
N GLN A 423 19.83 -41.78 -0.96
CA GLN A 423 18.38 -41.80 -0.76
C GLN A 423 17.83 -43.23 -0.94
N PRO A 424 16.80 -43.61 -0.17
CA PRO A 424 15.79 -44.54 -0.61
C PRO A 424 14.49 -43.81 -0.95
N ALA A 425 13.90 -44.21 -2.08
CA ALA A 425 12.53 -43.94 -2.46
C ALA A 425 11.55 -44.69 -1.53
N GLY A 426 10.40 -44.08 -1.27
CA GLY A 426 9.26 -44.70 -0.61
C GLY A 426 7.97 -44.04 -1.09
N ASP A 427 7.24 -44.76 -1.94
CA ASP A 427 5.86 -44.49 -2.33
C ASP A 427 4.92 -44.56 -1.13
N GLY A 428 3.87 -43.73 -1.16
CA GLY A 428 2.77 -43.81 -0.19
C GLY A 428 1.84 -42.59 -0.29
N GLY A 429 0.83 -42.69 -1.15
CA GLY A 429 -0.18 -41.65 -1.32
C GLY A 429 -1.02 -41.41 -0.07
N ALA A 430 -1.30 -40.14 0.19
CA ALA A 430 -2.46 -39.68 0.95
C ALA A 430 -2.82 -38.29 0.43
N GLU A 431 -4.02 -38.17 -0.13
CA GLU A 431 -4.64 -36.91 -0.53
C GLU A 431 -4.75 -35.98 0.70
N SER A 432 -4.07 -34.83 0.64
CA SER A 432 -4.30 -33.73 1.58
C SER A 432 -4.58 -32.46 0.78
N GLY A 433 -5.86 -32.04 0.81
CA GLY A 433 -6.37 -30.85 0.15
C GLY A 433 -5.57 -29.60 0.54
N ASN A 434 -5.05 -28.92 -0.48
CA ASN A 434 -4.19 -27.76 -0.35
C ASN A 434 -5.04 -26.50 -0.19
N ALA A 435 -5.35 -26.11 1.06
CA ALA A 435 -5.95 -24.83 1.41
C ALA A 435 -4.83 -23.82 1.68
N GLY A 436 -4.56 -22.92 0.73
CA GLY A 436 -3.45 -21.98 0.91
C GLY A 436 -3.18 -20.99 -0.21
N ASN A 437 -4.22 -20.39 -0.82
CA ASN A 437 -4.04 -19.23 -1.69
C ASN A 437 -4.86 -18.06 -1.15
N VAL A 438 -4.23 -17.21 -0.32
CA VAL A 438 -4.81 -15.92 0.09
C VAL A 438 -4.69 -14.96 -1.09
N VAL A 439 -5.83 -14.77 -1.75
CA VAL A 439 -6.04 -14.00 -2.98
C VAL A 439 -5.78 -12.51 -2.80
N ASN A 440 -5.15 -11.89 -3.81
CA ASN A 440 -5.14 -10.45 -4.00
C ASN A 440 -6.48 -9.98 -4.62
N PRO A 441 -7.38 -9.31 -3.86
CA PRO A 441 -8.74 -8.98 -4.30
C PRO A 441 -8.79 -7.92 -5.41
N VAL A 442 -7.66 -7.25 -5.72
CA VAL A 442 -7.57 -6.29 -6.83
C VAL A 442 -7.69 -6.99 -8.19
N ASN A 443 -7.25 -8.25 -8.30
CA ASN A 443 -7.39 -9.01 -9.54
C ASN A 443 -8.81 -9.55 -9.74
N LEU A 444 -9.55 -9.82 -8.65
CA LEU A 444 -10.96 -10.23 -8.67
C LEU A 444 -11.87 -9.10 -9.20
N LEU A 445 -11.58 -7.86 -8.82
CA LEU A 445 -12.36 -6.68 -9.22
C LEU A 445 -12.18 -6.28 -10.69
N ARG A 446 -11.00 -6.53 -11.29
CA ARG A 446 -10.74 -6.15 -12.68
C ARG A 446 -11.39 -7.10 -13.70
N GLY A 447 -11.52 -8.40 -13.38
CA GLY A 447 -12.18 -9.37 -14.27
C GLY A 447 -13.70 -9.24 -14.32
N ILE A 448 -14.34 -8.70 -13.28
CA ILE A 448 -15.82 -8.58 -13.20
C ILE A 448 -16.34 -7.28 -13.83
N LEU A 449 -15.50 -6.24 -13.94
CA LEU A 449 -15.94 -4.88 -14.30
C LEU A 449 -15.72 -4.45 -15.76
N GLY A 450 -15.20 -5.32 -16.64
CA GLY A 450 -15.19 -5.12 -18.10
C GLY A 450 -15.08 -3.68 -18.62
N ARG A 451 -13.84 -3.25 -18.90
CA ARG A 451 -13.38 -1.97 -19.49
C ARG A 451 -13.22 -0.76 -18.58
#